data_AF-A0A7S0I4R3-F1
#
_entry.id   AF-A0A7S0I4R3-F1
#
_cell.length_a   1.000
_cell.length_b   1.000
_cell.length_c   1.000
_cell.angle_alpha   90.00
_cell.angle_beta   90.00
_cell.angle_gamma   90.00
#
_symmetry.space_group_name_H-M   'P 1'
#
loop_
_entity.id
_entity.type
_entity.pdbx_description
1 polymer ?
#
loop_
_entity_poly.entity_id
_entity_poly.type
_entity_poly.pdbx_seq_one_letter_code
_entity_poly.pdbx_strand_id
1 'polypeptide(L)'
;FMVISAFAVFAMAANPLMSSPHPPASSSPVSSSFLSTKGNPVPRIGLGLAALGRPGYINLGRSEELSSAGERSIESMKEQTFQVLDAAWSCGVRYFDAARSYGRAEEFLSSWLDSRQIKSDDVCIGSKWGYRYTADWRIDTGGAPHE
;
A
#
# COMPACT_ATOMS: atom_id res chain seq x y z
N PHE A 1 12.78 -10.02 20.07
CA PHE A 1 11.54 -10.05 19.25
C PHE A 1 11.69 -9.00 18.17
N MET A 2 11.91 -9.44 16.93
CA MET A 2 12.36 -8.61 15.82
C MET A 2 11.18 -7.84 15.24
N VAL A 3 11.12 -6.54 15.52
CA VAL A 3 10.17 -5.59 14.92
C VAL A 3 10.64 -5.33 13.48
N ILE A 4 10.08 -6.03 12.49
CA ILE A 4 10.18 -5.60 11.10
C ILE A 4 9.06 -4.58 10.87
N SER A 5 9.27 -3.36 11.37
CA SER A 5 8.52 -2.20 10.91
C SER A 5 9.08 -1.82 9.54
N ALA A 6 8.36 -2.16 8.47
CA ALA A 6 8.64 -1.61 7.15
C ALA A 6 8.17 -0.15 7.10
N PHE A 7 8.98 0.75 7.65
CA PHE A 7 8.92 2.17 7.33
C PHE A 7 9.52 2.34 5.92
N ALA A 8 8.70 2.60 4.91
CA ALA A 8 9.19 3.13 3.65
C ALA A 8 9.49 4.62 3.83
N VAL A 9 10.72 4.93 4.28
CA VAL A 9 11.30 6.26 4.19
C VAL A 9 11.88 6.43 2.80
N PHE A 10 11.54 7.51 2.09
CA PHE A 10 12.43 8.03 1.06
C PHE A 10 12.67 9.53 1.25
N ALA A 11 13.97 9.86 1.27
CA ALA A 11 14.54 11.15 1.55
C ALA A 11 14.33 12.14 0.38
N MET A 12 13.95 13.37 0.71
CA MET A 12 14.11 14.53 -0.18
C MET A 12 15.53 15.05 -0.03
N ALA A 13 16.36 14.89 -1.05
CA ALA A 13 17.65 15.58 -1.13
C ALA A 13 17.45 16.89 -1.92
N ALA A 14 17.50 18.01 -1.21
CA ALA A 14 17.69 19.33 -1.82
C ALA A 14 19.18 19.49 -2.18
N ASN A 15 19.46 20.05 -3.36
CA ASN A 15 20.82 20.24 -3.87
C ASN A 15 21.13 21.75 -3.92
N PRO A 16 22.17 22.26 -3.24
CA PRO A 16 22.70 23.58 -3.53
C PRO A 16 23.78 23.49 -4.63
N LEU A 17 23.74 24.46 -5.53
CA LEU A 17 24.68 24.65 -6.63
C LEU A 17 26.09 24.95 -6.10
N MET A 18 27.10 24.20 -6.55
CA MET A 18 28.46 24.70 -6.80
C MET A 18 29.26 23.70 -7.65
N SER A 19 29.92 24.21 -8.68
CA SER A 19 30.55 23.49 -9.79
C SER A 19 32.03 23.18 -9.56
N SER A 20 32.49 21.97 -9.91
CA SER A 20 33.89 21.68 -10.27
C SER A 20 33.96 20.53 -11.29
N PRO A 21 35.00 20.44 -12.14
CA PRO A 21 35.01 19.56 -13.30
C PRO A 21 35.77 18.25 -13.00
N HIS A 22 35.05 17.20 -12.60
CA HIS A 22 35.53 15.83 -12.72
C HIS A 22 34.87 15.16 -13.93
N PRO A 23 35.61 14.36 -14.73
CA PRO A 23 34.99 13.62 -15.83
C PRO A 23 33.92 12.68 -15.26
N PRO A 24 32.73 12.59 -15.89
CA PRO A 24 31.66 11.77 -15.34
C PRO A 24 32.10 10.30 -15.36
N ALA A 25 32.26 9.71 -14.17
CA ALA A 25 32.33 8.27 -14.04
C ALA A 25 31.08 7.69 -14.72
N SER A 26 31.27 6.73 -15.63
CA SER A 26 30.17 6.02 -16.26
C SER A 26 29.47 5.14 -15.22
N SER A 27 28.61 5.75 -14.40
CA SER A 27 27.70 5.01 -13.55
C SER A 27 26.58 4.49 -14.45
N SER A 28 26.68 3.24 -14.89
CA SER A 28 25.49 2.49 -15.27
C SER A 28 24.50 2.62 -14.12
N PRO A 29 23.24 3.04 -14.36
CA PRO A 29 22.27 3.13 -13.28
C PRO A 29 22.12 1.72 -12.71
N VAL A 30 22.53 1.54 -11.45
CA VAL A 30 22.24 0.32 -10.71
C VAL A 30 20.72 0.20 -10.72
N SER A 31 20.19 -0.78 -11.45
CA SER A 31 18.76 -1.09 -11.42
C SER A 31 18.44 -1.54 -10.00
N SER A 32 17.99 -0.60 -9.19
CA SER A 32 17.92 -0.75 -7.73
C SER A 32 16.66 -1.45 -7.24
N SER A 33 15.91 -2.10 -8.14
CA SER A 33 14.67 -2.76 -7.76
C SER A 33 14.95 -4.21 -7.41
N PHE A 34 14.90 -4.53 -6.11
CA PHE A 34 14.89 -5.90 -5.61
C PHE A 34 13.62 -6.67 -6.03
N LEU A 35 12.57 -5.95 -6.47
CA LEU A 35 11.30 -6.52 -6.89
C LEU A 35 11.16 -6.43 -8.42
N SER A 36 10.67 -7.51 -9.02
CA SER A 36 10.42 -7.57 -10.47
C SER A 36 9.10 -8.25 -10.80
N THR A 37 8.45 -7.81 -11.87
CA THR A 37 7.25 -8.42 -12.50
C THR A 37 7.57 -8.73 -13.96
N LYS A 38 7.36 -9.98 -14.43
CA LYS A 38 7.79 -10.46 -15.76
C LYS A 38 9.23 -10.08 -16.15
N GLY A 39 10.15 -10.09 -15.18
CA GLY A 39 11.55 -9.69 -15.38
C GLY A 39 11.79 -8.18 -15.54
N ASN A 40 10.74 -7.35 -15.44
CA ASN A 40 10.86 -5.90 -15.41
C ASN A 40 10.94 -5.40 -13.96
N PRO A 41 11.78 -4.38 -13.66
CA PRO A 41 11.80 -3.74 -12.35
C PRO A 41 10.41 -3.21 -11.97
N VAL A 42 9.97 -3.50 -10.76
CA VAL A 42 8.74 -2.88 -10.23
C VAL A 42 9.01 -1.38 -10.00
N PRO A 43 8.05 -0.48 -10.28
CA PRO A 43 8.21 0.94 -9.99
C PRO A 43 8.58 1.20 -8.53
N ARG A 44 9.31 2.29 -8.28
CA ARG A 44 9.78 2.67 -6.93
C ARG A 44 8.66 3.09 -5.96
N ILE A 45 7.40 3.07 -6.40
CA ILE A 45 6.23 3.43 -5.63
C ILE A 45 5.30 2.22 -5.57
N GLY A 46 4.79 1.92 -4.38
CA GLY A 46 3.72 0.96 -4.15
C GLY A 46 2.55 1.57 -3.39
N LEU A 47 1.43 0.85 -3.35
CA LEU A 47 0.23 1.27 -2.65
C LEU A 47 0.00 0.39 -1.41
N GLY A 48 -0.10 1.00 -0.24
CA GLY A 48 -0.47 0.33 1.01
C GLY A 48 -1.98 0.37 1.26
N LEU A 49 -2.56 -0.76 1.68
CA LEU A 49 -4.02 -0.92 1.84
C LEU A 49 -4.51 -0.69 3.28
N ALA A 50 -3.65 -0.23 4.19
CA ALA A 50 -3.96 -0.11 5.61
C ALA A 50 -5.19 0.78 5.89
N ALA A 51 -5.31 1.90 5.16
CA ALA A 51 -6.45 2.82 5.23
C ALA A 51 -7.67 2.35 4.41
N LEU A 52 -7.53 1.33 3.55
CA LEU A 52 -8.59 0.83 2.68
C LEU A 52 -9.27 -0.42 3.26
N GLY A 53 -8.52 -1.23 4.01
CA GLY A 53 -8.99 -2.51 4.51
C GLY A 53 -9.79 -2.48 5.81
N ARG A 54 -9.92 -1.34 6.49
CA ARG A 54 -10.66 -1.23 7.78
C ARG A 54 -11.35 0.12 7.93
N PRO A 55 -12.50 0.21 8.61
CA PRO A 55 -13.28 1.45 8.69
C PRO A 55 -12.60 2.51 9.56
N GLY A 56 -11.89 2.10 10.63
CA GLY A 56 -11.07 2.98 11.46
C GLY A 56 -9.60 3.02 11.03
N TYR A 57 -9.08 4.22 10.77
CA TYR A 57 -7.66 4.46 10.51
C TYR A 57 -7.28 5.88 10.92
N ILE A 58 -6.01 6.12 11.27
CA ILE A 58 -5.49 7.39 11.82
C ILE A 58 -5.43 8.56 10.80
N ASN A 59 -6.16 8.47 9.67
CA ASN A 59 -6.17 9.56 8.70
C ASN A 59 -7.01 10.73 9.21
N LEU A 60 -6.45 11.95 9.11
CA LEU A 60 -7.20 13.19 9.29
C LEU A 60 -8.35 13.26 8.27
N GLY A 61 -9.53 13.76 8.67
CA GLY A 61 -10.67 13.92 7.77
C GLY A 61 -11.45 12.64 7.44
N ARG A 62 -11.04 11.48 7.99
CA ARG A 62 -11.66 10.17 7.70
C ARG A 62 -13.09 10.05 8.22
N SER A 63 -13.40 10.78 9.29
CA SER A 63 -14.77 10.89 9.83
C SER A 63 -15.71 11.50 8.80
N GLU A 64 -15.23 12.51 8.08
CA GLU A 64 -15.95 13.34 7.12
C GLU A 64 -15.98 12.71 5.73
N GLU A 65 -14.90 12.07 5.28
CA GLU A 65 -14.80 11.39 3.98
C GLU A 65 -15.74 10.16 3.90
N LEU A 66 -15.96 9.49 5.03
CA LEU A 66 -16.85 8.34 5.15
C LEU A 66 -18.06 8.67 6.01
N SER A 67 -18.59 9.89 5.94
CA SER A 67 -19.55 10.44 6.91
C SER A 67 -20.78 9.57 7.22
N SER A 68 -21.26 8.77 6.27
CA SER A 68 -22.41 7.90 6.48
C SER A 68 -22.03 6.47 6.91
N ALA A 69 -22.90 5.83 7.69
CA ALA A 69 -22.75 4.41 8.03
C ALA A 69 -22.76 3.50 6.76
N GLY A 70 -23.42 3.94 5.68
CA GLY A 70 -23.45 3.24 4.39
C GLY A 70 -22.09 3.23 3.70
N GLU A 71 -21.38 4.36 3.67
CA GLU A 71 -20.03 4.47 3.08
C GLU A 71 -18.99 3.63 3.83
N ARG A 72 -19.26 3.27 5.09
CA ARG A 72 -18.43 2.38 5.91
C ARG A 72 -18.87 0.92 5.88
N SER A 73 -19.83 0.56 5.04
CA SER A 73 -20.15 -0.87 4.81
C SER A 73 -18.95 -1.59 4.20
N ILE A 74 -18.86 -2.90 4.42
CA ILE A 74 -17.79 -3.73 3.85
C ILE A 74 -17.81 -3.64 2.32
N GLU A 75 -19.00 -3.69 1.73
CA GLU A 75 -19.23 -3.62 0.29
C GLU A 75 -18.81 -2.27 -0.28
N SER A 76 -19.23 -1.15 0.33
CA SER A 76 -18.84 0.19 -0.12
C SER A 76 -17.33 0.40 -0.01
N MET A 77 -16.69 -0.03 1.08
CA MET A 77 -15.24 0.06 1.22
C MET A 77 -14.50 -0.84 0.23
N LYS A 78 -15.06 -2.02 -0.10
CA LYS A 78 -14.51 -2.89 -1.15
C LYS A 78 -14.57 -2.21 -2.52
N GLU A 79 -15.70 -1.61 -2.87
CA GLU A 79 -15.86 -0.87 -4.13
C GLU A 79 -14.91 0.33 -4.22
N GLN A 80 -14.79 1.12 -3.15
CA GLN A 80 -13.82 2.22 -3.07
C GLN A 80 -12.38 1.71 -3.21
N THR A 81 -12.05 0.61 -2.54
CA THR A 81 -10.73 -0.03 -2.66
C THR A 81 -10.44 -0.40 -4.12
N PHE A 82 -11.42 -0.95 -4.84
CA PHE A 82 -11.27 -1.31 -6.25
C PHE A 82 -11.00 -0.08 -7.11
N GLN A 83 -11.71 1.03 -6.88
CA GLN A 83 -11.49 2.29 -7.61
C GLN A 83 -10.08 2.83 -7.41
N VAL A 84 -9.57 2.80 -6.16
CA VAL A 84 -8.20 3.22 -5.86
C VAL A 84 -7.17 2.29 -6.52
N LEU A 85 -7.41 0.97 -6.48
CA LEU A 85 -6.53 -0.01 -7.11
C LEU A 85 -6.50 0.13 -8.64
N ASP A 86 -7.66 0.35 -9.28
CA ASP A 86 -7.75 0.60 -10.72
C ASP A 86 -6.98 1.88 -11.10
N ALA A 87 -7.15 2.96 -10.35
CA ALA A 87 -6.42 4.21 -10.55
C ALA A 87 -4.89 3.99 -10.41
N ALA A 88 -4.45 3.39 -9.31
CA ALA A 88 -3.05 3.09 -9.08
C ALA A 88 -2.46 2.21 -10.20
N TRP A 89 -3.19 1.18 -10.62
CA TRP A 89 -2.78 0.29 -11.70
C TRP A 89 -2.62 1.04 -13.03
N SER A 90 -3.57 1.93 -13.37
CA SER A 90 -3.49 2.77 -14.58
C SER A 90 -2.30 3.73 -14.57
N CYS A 91 -1.90 4.20 -13.39
CA CYS A 91 -0.69 5.00 -13.17
C CYS A 91 0.60 4.16 -13.16
N GLY A 92 0.52 2.85 -13.39
CA GLY A 92 1.66 1.95 -13.49
C GLY A 92 2.09 1.31 -12.18
N VAL A 93 1.39 1.51 -11.05
CA VAL A 93 1.73 0.85 -9.78
C VAL A 93 1.59 -0.67 -9.92
N ARG A 94 2.61 -1.42 -9.50
CA ARG A 94 2.63 -2.89 -9.51
C ARG A 94 3.01 -3.52 -8.18
N TYR A 95 3.31 -2.72 -7.16
CA TYR A 95 3.54 -3.20 -5.80
C TYR A 95 2.39 -2.81 -4.89
N PHE A 96 1.80 -3.80 -4.22
CA PHE A 96 0.73 -3.61 -3.24
C PHE A 96 1.14 -4.18 -1.87
N ASP A 97 0.98 -3.39 -0.82
CA ASP A 97 1.26 -3.78 0.56
C ASP A 97 -0.04 -4.04 1.33
N ALA A 98 -0.17 -5.26 1.84
CA ALA A 98 -1.28 -5.71 2.67
C ALA A 98 -0.77 -6.26 4.01
N ALA A 99 -1.70 -6.62 4.89
CA ALA A 99 -1.44 -7.37 6.12
C ALA A 99 -2.76 -7.90 6.68
N ARG A 100 -2.69 -9.00 7.45
CA ARG A 100 -3.83 -9.48 8.27
C ARG A 100 -4.28 -8.50 9.36
N SER A 101 -3.42 -7.55 9.77
CA SER A 101 -3.78 -6.46 10.69
C SER A 101 -4.50 -5.30 9.98
N TYR A 102 -4.51 -5.26 8.65
CA TYR A 102 -5.18 -4.22 7.87
C TYR A 102 -6.66 -4.55 7.59
N GLY A 103 -7.35 -5.15 8.57
CA GLY A 103 -8.74 -5.58 8.43
C GLY A 103 -8.92 -6.59 7.28
N ARG A 104 -9.74 -6.22 6.30
CA ARG A 104 -10.10 -7.02 5.12
C ARG A 104 -9.23 -6.72 3.89
N ALA A 105 -8.10 -6.02 4.05
CA ALA A 105 -7.22 -5.63 2.94
C ALA A 105 -6.79 -6.80 2.04
N GLU A 106 -6.40 -7.96 2.61
CA GLU A 106 -6.00 -9.13 1.83
C GLU A 106 -7.17 -9.68 0.99
N GLU A 107 -8.38 -9.71 1.57
CA GLU A 107 -9.58 -10.16 0.88
C GLU A 107 -9.98 -9.22 -0.26
N PHE A 108 -9.93 -7.91 -0.02
CA PHE A 108 -10.24 -6.90 -1.03
C PHE A 108 -9.24 -6.96 -2.19
N LEU A 109 -7.93 -7.06 -1.88
CA LEU A 109 -6.89 -7.18 -2.89
C LEU A 109 -7.06 -8.45 -3.72
N SER A 110 -7.28 -9.61 -3.09
CA SER A 110 -7.52 -10.88 -3.80
C SER A 110 -8.74 -10.78 -4.71
N SER A 111 -9.86 -10.28 -4.18
CA SER A 111 -11.09 -10.10 -4.96
C SER A 111 -10.89 -9.20 -6.19
N TRP A 112 -10.09 -8.13 -6.03
CA TRP A 112 -9.80 -7.21 -7.12
C TRP A 112 -8.96 -7.88 -8.20
N LEU A 113 -7.87 -8.54 -7.82
CA LEU A 113 -6.98 -9.27 -8.73
C LEU A 113 -7.76 -10.31 -9.55
N ASP A 114 -8.62 -11.08 -8.89
CA ASP A 114 -9.47 -12.08 -9.54
C ASP A 114 -10.45 -11.42 -10.51
N SER A 115 -11.12 -10.33 -10.08
CA SER A 115 -12.10 -9.62 -10.91
C SER A 115 -11.52 -8.97 -12.16
N ARG A 116 -10.25 -8.57 -12.11
CA ARG A 116 -9.51 -7.96 -13.24
C ARG A 116 -8.68 -8.98 -14.02
N GLN A 117 -8.71 -10.25 -13.61
CA GLN A 117 -7.93 -11.34 -14.17
C GLN A 117 -6.42 -11.01 -14.24
N ILE A 118 -5.92 -10.31 -13.21
CA ILE A 118 -4.50 -9.94 -13.12
C ILE A 118 -3.69 -11.18 -12.79
N LYS A 119 -2.69 -11.47 -13.63
CA LYS A 119 -1.82 -12.63 -13.43
C LYS A 119 -0.81 -12.35 -12.32
N SER A 120 -0.43 -13.41 -11.60
CA SER A 120 0.60 -13.34 -10.55
C SER A 120 1.90 -12.69 -11.02
N ASP A 121 2.29 -12.93 -12.27
CA ASP A 121 3.57 -12.43 -12.81
C ASP A 121 3.54 -10.92 -13.11
N ASP A 122 2.34 -10.34 -13.16
CA ASP A 122 2.12 -8.92 -13.45
C ASP A 122 2.11 -8.05 -12.19
N VAL A 123 2.13 -8.64 -10.98
CA VAL A 123 1.98 -7.91 -9.72
C VAL A 123 2.93 -8.42 -8.66
N CYS A 124 3.41 -7.52 -7.81
CA CYS A 124 4.16 -7.86 -6.61
C CYS A 124 3.34 -7.50 -5.37
N ILE A 125 3.23 -8.43 -4.42
CA ILE A 125 2.43 -8.27 -3.22
C ILE A 125 3.29 -8.52 -1.99
N GLY A 126 3.34 -7.54 -1.10
CA GLY A 126 3.90 -7.70 0.24
C GLY A 126 2.78 -7.96 1.24
N SER A 127 2.89 -9.03 2.03
CA SER A 127 2.04 -9.22 3.21
C SER A 127 2.86 -9.58 4.45
N LYS A 128 2.20 -9.52 5.61
CA LYS A 128 2.83 -9.59 6.93
C LYS A 128 2.25 -10.74 7.76
N TRP A 129 3.06 -11.24 8.68
CA TRP A 129 2.67 -12.24 9.67
C TRP A 129 2.90 -11.69 11.09
N GLY A 130 2.24 -12.27 12.08
CA GLY A 130 2.32 -11.87 13.49
C GLY A 130 1.00 -11.35 14.03
N TYR A 131 0.57 -10.17 13.58
CA TYR A 131 -0.65 -9.50 14.07
C TYR A 131 -1.88 -9.80 13.21
N ARG A 132 -3.06 -9.66 13.83
CA ARG A 132 -4.37 -9.83 13.19
C ARG A 132 -5.29 -8.72 13.66
N TYR A 133 -6.10 -8.20 12.74
CA TYR A 133 -7.12 -7.21 13.07
C TYR A 133 -8.19 -7.81 14.01
N THR A 134 -8.41 -7.17 15.16
CA THR A 134 -9.33 -7.64 16.20
C THR A 134 -10.55 -6.76 16.40
N ALA A 135 -10.61 -5.59 15.76
CA ALA A 135 -11.68 -4.62 15.98
C ALA A 135 -13.03 -4.97 15.30
N ASP A 136 -13.16 -6.12 14.63
CA ASP A 136 -14.45 -6.64 14.12
C ASP A 136 -15.30 -5.59 13.36
N TRP A 137 -14.65 -4.85 12.46
CA TRP A 137 -15.24 -3.75 11.67
C TRP A 137 -15.79 -2.56 12.49
N ARG A 138 -15.38 -2.41 13.74
CA ARG A 138 -15.74 -1.28 14.61
C ARG A 138 -14.69 -0.18 14.52
N ILE A 139 -15.14 1.07 14.55
CA ILE A 139 -14.26 2.27 14.54
C ILE A 139 -13.79 2.58 15.97
N ASP A 140 -14.68 2.43 16.94
CA ASP A 140 -14.39 2.54 18.36
C ASP A 140 -14.49 1.17 19.01
N THR A 141 -13.41 0.75 19.66
CA THR A 141 -13.29 -0.52 20.39
C THR A 141 -13.47 -0.35 21.90
N GLY A 142 -13.79 0.85 22.38
CA GLY A 142 -13.88 1.16 23.81
C GLY A 142 -12.53 1.05 24.52
N GLY A 143 -11.43 1.31 23.80
CA GLY A 143 -10.06 1.21 24.32
C GLY A 143 -9.42 -0.19 24.21
N ALA A 144 -10.13 -1.19 23.67
CA ALA A 144 -9.51 -2.49 23.39
C ALA A 144 -8.50 -2.40 22.22
N PRO A 145 -7.37 -3.13 22.25
CA PRO A 145 -6.44 -3.18 21.14
C PRO A 145 -7.13 -3.65 19.84
N HIS A 146 -6.73 -3.07 18.72
CA HIS A 146 -7.28 -3.38 17.39
C HIS A 146 -6.35 -4.21 16.50
N GLU A 147 -5.14 -4.53 16.99
CA GLU A 147 -4.15 -5.45 16.40
C GLU A 147 -3.28 -6.14 17.45
#